data_AF-A0A954T032-F1
#
_entry.id   AF-A0A954T032-F1
#
_cell.length_a   1.000
_cell.length_b   1.000
_cell.length_c   1.000
_cell.angle_alpha   90.00
_cell.angle_beta   90.00
_cell.angle_gamma   90.00
#
_symmetry.space_group_name_H-M   'P 1'
#
loop_
_entity.id
_entity.type
_entity.pdbx_description
1 polymer ?
#
loop_
_entity_poly.entity_id
_entity_poly.type
_entity_poly.pdbx_seq_one_letter_code
_entity_poly.pdbx_strand_id
1 'polypeptide(L)'
;MNTPQAARAAWWLRAILVIVGATLLCATVPVFFPVAWMQALHEWLGLGVMPTDPVVIYLARSTSLLYAMHGMIVLVTAIKFRELQCLVPWIIALHAALGLALIIVDWTAGMPTYWTLGEGPGILAGAVLCLALWRASRS
;
A
#
# COMPACT_ATOMS: atom_id res chain seq x y z
N MET A 1 23.34 22.51 -7.76
CA MET A 1 22.06 23.11 -7.30
C MET A 1 20.95 22.41 -8.07
N ASN A 2 19.99 21.78 -7.39
CA ASN A 2 18.90 21.09 -8.06
C ASN A 2 18.07 22.10 -8.87
N THR A 3 17.65 21.72 -10.08
CA THR A 3 16.73 22.56 -10.83
C THR A 3 15.40 22.70 -10.06
N PRO A 4 14.64 23.80 -10.24
CA PRO A 4 13.32 23.94 -9.61
C PRO A 4 12.38 22.77 -9.92
N GLN A 5 12.54 22.15 -11.10
CA GLN A 5 11.79 20.96 -11.51
C GLN A 5 12.16 19.71 -10.69
N ALA A 6 13.45 19.46 -10.49
CA ALA A 6 13.92 18.33 -9.68
C ALA A 6 13.48 18.47 -8.21
N ALA A 7 13.53 19.69 -7.65
CA ALA A 7 13.04 19.97 -6.31
C ALA A 7 11.53 19.71 -6.18
N ARG A 8 10.74 20.11 -7.18
CA ARG A 8 9.29 19.84 -7.23
C ARG A 8 8.98 18.35 -7.34
N ALA A 9 9.73 17.60 -8.14
CA ALA A 9 9.56 16.15 -8.26
C ALA A 9 9.85 15.43 -6.93
N ALA A 10 10.93 15.82 -6.23
CA ALA A 10 11.26 15.29 -4.91
C ALA A 10 10.15 15.59 -3.88
N TRP A 11 9.57 16.79 -3.94
CA TRP A 11 8.47 17.18 -3.06
C TRP A 11 7.23 16.30 -3.28
N TRP A 12 6.81 16.10 -4.54
CA TRP A 12 5.67 15.24 -4.86
C TRP A 12 5.90 13.79 -4.46
N LEU A 13 7.10 13.26 -4.73
CA LEU A 13 7.46 11.92 -4.31
C LEU A 13 7.32 11.75 -2.80
N ARG A 14 7.88 12.70 -2.02
CA ARG A 14 7.75 12.71 -0.57
C ARG A 14 6.30 12.79 -0.11
N ALA A 15 5.50 13.67 -0.71
CA ALA A 15 4.08 13.82 -0.37
C ALA A 15 3.31 12.51 -0.60
N ILE A 16 3.55 11.82 -1.72
CA ILE A 16 2.94 10.52 -2.01
C ILE A 16 3.37 9.48 -0.98
N LEU A 17 4.66 9.40 -0.64
CA LEU A 17 5.15 8.47 0.38
C LEU A 17 4.51 8.74 1.76
N VAL A 18 4.31 10.00 2.14
CA VAL A 18 3.58 10.34 3.39
C VAL A 18 2.14 9.83 3.32
N ILE A 19 1.43 10.08 2.23
CA ILE A 19 0.04 9.66 2.06
C ILE A 19 -0.06 8.13 2.11
N VAL A 20 0.79 7.42 1.35
CA VAL A 20 0.83 5.94 1.34
C VAL A 20 1.14 5.39 2.73
N GLY A 21 2.18 5.91 3.39
CA GLY A 21 2.58 5.48 4.73
C GLY A 21 1.48 5.71 5.76
N ALA A 22 0.81 6.86 5.73
CA ALA A 22 -0.30 7.17 6.63
C ALA A 22 -1.53 6.27 6.38
N THR A 23 -1.91 6.05 5.12
CA THR A 23 -3.02 5.15 4.76
C THR A 23 -2.76 3.73 5.23
N LEU A 24 -1.55 3.21 5.00
CA LEU A 24 -1.16 1.88 5.48
C LEU A 24 -1.15 1.79 7.00
N LEU A 25 -0.72 2.84 7.70
CA LEU A 25 -0.72 2.87 9.16
C LEU A 25 -2.12 2.81 9.76
N CYS A 26 -3.15 3.30 9.06
CA CYS A 26 -4.55 3.14 9.44
C CYS A 26 -4.99 1.67 9.54
N ALA A 27 -4.27 0.73 8.91
CA ALA A 27 -4.50 -0.71 9.06
C ALA A 27 -4.32 -1.20 10.52
N THR A 28 -3.69 -0.40 11.39
CA THR A 28 -3.66 -0.68 12.85
C THR A 28 -5.07 -0.76 13.44
N VAL A 29 -6.04 -0.01 12.91
CA VAL A 29 -7.40 0.03 13.44
C VAL A 29 -8.15 -1.31 13.21
N PRO A 30 -8.21 -1.87 11.98
CA PRO A 30 -8.80 -3.18 11.73
C PRO A 30 -8.28 -4.35 12.57
N VAL A 31 -7.06 -4.28 13.12
CA VAL A 31 -6.51 -5.31 14.02
C VAL A 31 -7.44 -5.57 15.21
N PHE A 32 -8.08 -4.51 15.70
CA PHE A 32 -8.96 -4.54 16.86
C PHE A 32 -10.44 -4.66 16.50
N PHE A 33 -10.79 -4.83 15.23
CA PHE A 33 -12.18 -4.97 14.84
C PHE A 33 -12.82 -6.21 15.51
N PRO A 34 -14.03 -6.05 16.08
CA PRO A 34 -14.87 -7.17 16.44
C PRO A 34 -15.15 -8.04 15.20
N VAL A 35 -15.30 -9.35 15.40
CA VAL A 35 -15.60 -10.29 14.29
C VAL A 35 -16.89 -9.89 13.55
N ALA A 36 -17.90 -9.40 14.28
CA ALA A 36 -19.14 -8.89 13.69
C ALA A 36 -18.91 -7.72 12.70
N TRP A 37 -17.93 -6.84 12.96
CA TRP A 37 -17.60 -5.74 12.04
C TRP A 37 -16.91 -6.26 10.78
N MET A 38 -16.00 -7.24 10.92
CA MET A 38 -15.36 -7.89 9.76
C MET A 38 -16.39 -8.60 8.89
N GLN A 39 -17.33 -9.32 9.49
CA GLN A 39 -18.43 -9.99 8.79
C GLN A 39 -19.33 -8.98 8.06
N ALA A 40 -19.76 -7.92 8.75
CA ALA A 40 -20.58 -6.87 8.15
C ALA A 40 -19.89 -6.17 6.97
N LEU A 41 -18.58 -5.91 7.06
CA LEU A 41 -17.81 -5.33 5.97
C LEU A 41 -17.67 -6.30 4.79
N HIS A 42 -17.42 -7.59 5.05
CA HIS A 42 -17.33 -8.61 4.01
C HIS A 42 -18.64 -8.72 3.21
N GLU A 43 -19.79 -8.69 3.90
CA GLU A 43 -21.12 -8.66 3.27
C GLU A 43 -21.38 -7.33 2.54
N TRP A 44 -21.06 -6.19 3.15
CA TRP A 44 -21.23 -4.87 2.53
C TRP A 44 -20.40 -4.69 1.25
N LEU A 45 -19.21 -5.29 1.21
CA LEU A 45 -18.35 -5.36 0.02
C LEU A 45 -18.87 -6.37 -1.02
N GLY A 46 -19.94 -7.12 -0.73
CA GLY A 46 -20.48 -8.12 -1.66
C GLY A 46 -19.59 -9.35 -1.81
N LEU A 47 -18.72 -9.64 -0.83
CA LEU A 47 -17.87 -10.84 -0.80
C LEU A 47 -18.61 -12.06 -0.22
N GLY A 48 -19.87 -11.88 0.20
CA GLY A 48 -20.72 -12.94 0.76
C GLY A 48 -20.51 -13.16 2.25
N VAL A 49 -20.78 -14.37 2.73
CA VAL A 49 -20.61 -14.72 4.15
C VAL A 49 -19.13 -14.98 4.43
N MET A 50 -18.56 -14.24 5.39
CA MET A 50 -17.17 -14.43 5.81
C MET A 50 -16.98 -15.79 6.49
N PRO A 51 -16.01 -16.62 6.06
CA PRO A 51 -15.72 -17.88 6.74
C PRO A 51 -15.25 -17.63 8.19
N THR A 52 -15.65 -18.51 9.11
CA THR A 52 -15.40 -18.35 10.55
C THR A 52 -14.21 -19.15 11.06
N ASP A 53 -13.48 -19.82 10.16
CA ASP A 53 -12.28 -20.56 10.49
C ASP A 53 -11.24 -19.65 11.16
N PRO A 54 -10.56 -20.12 12.24
CA PRO A 54 -9.59 -19.31 12.96
C PRO A 54 -8.49 -18.70 12.07
N VAL A 55 -8.12 -19.40 10.99
CA VAL A 55 -7.10 -18.94 10.03
C VAL A 55 -7.51 -17.65 9.31
N VAL A 56 -8.80 -17.42 9.04
CA VAL A 56 -9.27 -16.22 8.34
C VAL A 56 -9.14 -14.99 9.24
N ILE A 57 -9.56 -15.11 10.50
CA ILE A 57 -9.42 -14.04 11.50
C ILE A 57 -7.95 -13.74 11.76
N TYR A 58 -7.13 -14.79 11.89
CA TYR A 58 -5.68 -14.66 12.03
C TYR A 58 -5.08 -13.89 10.85
N LEU A 59 -5.34 -14.33 9.60
CA LEU A 59 -4.80 -13.70 8.40
C LEU A 59 -5.25 -12.25 8.24
N ALA A 60 -6.52 -11.94 8.49
CA ALA A 60 -7.03 -10.57 8.42
C ALA A 60 -6.28 -9.63 9.38
N ARG A 61 -6.05 -10.08 10.62
CA ARG A 61 -5.33 -9.31 11.65
C ARG A 61 -3.84 -9.23 11.38
N SER A 62 -3.19 -10.34 11.02
CA SER A 62 -1.76 -10.35 10.74
C SER A 62 -1.41 -9.55 9.49
N THR A 63 -2.26 -9.59 8.46
CA THR A 63 -2.10 -8.77 7.25
C THR A 63 -2.27 -7.28 7.57
N SER A 64 -3.25 -6.94 8.40
CA SER A 64 -3.42 -5.56 8.91
C SER A 64 -2.18 -5.06 9.66
N LEU A 65 -1.57 -5.91 10.51
CA LEU A 65 -0.32 -5.60 11.20
C LEU A 65 0.86 -5.45 10.23
N LEU A 66 0.95 -6.30 9.20
CA LEU A 66 1.98 -6.22 8.17
C LEU A 66 1.87 -4.89 7.39
N TYR A 67 0.66 -4.48 7.03
CA TYR A 67 0.43 -3.17 6.41
C TYR A 67 0.76 -2.02 7.35
N ALA A 68 0.39 -2.07 8.62
CA ALA A 68 0.75 -1.04 9.59
C ALA A 68 2.28 -0.92 9.76
N MET A 69 3.00 -2.05 9.85
CA MET A 69 4.46 -2.08 9.92
C MET A 69 5.09 -1.49 8.66
N HIS A 70 4.64 -1.90 7.47
CA HIS A 70 5.11 -1.36 6.20
C HIS A 70 4.82 0.15 6.08
N GLY A 71 3.61 0.57 6.47
CA GLY A 71 3.20 1.97 6.52
C GLY A 71 4.13 2.82 7.38
N MET A 72 4.55 2.32 8.54
CA MET A 72 5.54 2.98 9.39
C MET A 72 6.90 3.14 8.69
N ILE A 73 7.39 2.10 8.01
CA ILE A 73 8.66 2.16 7.25
C ILE A 73 8.58 3.22 6.15
N VAL A 74 7.50 3.23 5.38
CA VAL A 74 7.29 4.20 4.29
C VAL A 74 7.17 5.62 4.86
N LEU A 75 6.39 5.82 5.93
CA LEU A 75 6.18 7.12 6.55
C LEU A 75 7.47 7.68 7.15
N VAL A 76 8.26 6.86 7.87
CA VAL A 76 9.56 7.27 8.40
C VAL A 76 10.53 7.62 7.28
N THR A 77 10.53 6.84 6.19
CA THR A 77 11.33 7.14 4.98
C THR A 77 10.93 8.48 4.39
N ALA A 78 9.64 8.82 4.36
CA ALA A 78 9.15 10.09 3.86
C ALA A 78 9.47 11.28 4.80
N ILE A 79 9.42 11.07 6.11
CA ILE A 79 9.74 12.10 7.12
C ILE A 79 11.24 12.39 7.11
N LYS A 80 12.08 11.35 7.19
CA LYS A 80 13.54 11.41 7.16
C LYS A 80 14.09 11.21 5.74
N PHE A 81 13.46 11.87 4.77
CA PHE A 81 13.72 11.64 3.34
C PHE A 81 15.19 11.84 2.96
N ARG A 82 15.84 12.88 3.50
CA ARG A 82 17.24 13.17 3.17
C ARG A 82 18.19 12.05 3.60
N GLU A 83 17.94 11.47 4.77
CA GLU A 83 18.75 10.41 5.38
C GLU A 83 18.41 9.02 4.81
N LEU A 84 17.13 8.78 4.46
CA LEU A 84 16.62 7.46 4.07
C LEU A 84 16.27 7.34 2.58
N GLN A 85 16.62 8.32 1.74
CA GLN A 85 16.34 8.29 0.30
C GLN A 85 16.90 7.04 -0.42
N CYS A 86 17.91 6.36 0.14
CA CYS A 86 18.41 5.11 -0.43
C CYS A 86 17.36 3.97 -0.41
N LEU A 87 16.35 4.04 0.46
CA LEU A 87 15.27 3.06 0.55
C LEU A 87 14.17 3.26 -0.50
N VAL A 88 14.04 4.48 -1.02
CA VAL A 88 12.99 4.85 -1.99
C VAL A 88 12.92 3.92 -3.22
N PRO A 89 14.01 3.59 -3.93
CA PRO A 89 13.94 2.68 -5.08
C PRO A 89 13.51 1.26 -4.68
N TRP A 90 13.87 0.80 -3.48
CA TRP A 90 13.44 -0.50 -2.96
C TRP A 90 11.95 -0.49 -2.62
N ILE A 91 11.46 0.56 -1.97
CA ILE A 91 10.03 0.73 -1.70
C ILE A 91 9.23 0.76 -3.01
N ILE A 92 9.74 1.45 -4.05
CA ILE A 92 9.10 1.47 -5.37
C ILE A 92 9.08 0.08 -6.00
N ALA A 93 10.20 -0.63 -6.00
CA ALA A 93 10.31 -1.97 -6.57
C ALA A 93 9.40 -2.98 -5.84
N LEU A 94 9.36 -2.92 -4.51
CA LEU A 94 8.50 -3.77 -3.69
C LEU A 94 7.01 -3.50 -3.95
N HIS A 95 6.59 -2.23 -4.06
CA HIS A 95 5.21 -1.93 -4.43
C HIS A 95 4.87 -2.40 -5.85
N ALA A 96 5.78 -2.25 -6.82
CA ALA A 96 5.56 -2.76 -8.17
C ALA A 96 5.40 -4.30 -8.17
N ALA A 97 6.28 -5.01 -7.45
CA ALA A 97 6.19 -6.46 -7.30
C ALA A 97 4.91 -6.89 -6.58
N LEU A 98 4.53 -6.19 -5.50
CA LEU A 98 3.29 -6.43 -4.77
C LEU A 98 2.06 -6.22 -5.66
N GLY A 99 2.00 -5.12 -6.41
CA GLY A 99 0.89 -4.82 -7.32
C GLY A 99 0.72 -5.91 -8.38
N LEU A 100 1.82 -6.39 -8.97
CA LEU A 100 1.78 -7.52 -9.91
C LEU A 100 1.32 -8.82 -9.25
N ALA A 101 1.81 -9.11 -8.03
CA ALA A 101 1.42 -10.30 -7.29
C ALA A 101 -0.08 -10.28 -6.94
N LEU A 102 -0.60 -9.14 -6.50
CA LEU A 102 -2.02 -8.99 -6.12
C LEU A 102 -2.96 -9.12 -7.32
N ILE A 103 -2.57 -8.65 -8.52
CA ILE A 103 -3.34 -8.93 -9.75
C ILE A 103 -3.53 -10.44 -9.93
N ILE A 104 -2.46 -11.22 -9.77
CA ILE A 104 -2.51 -12.68 -9.94
C ILE A 104 -3.34 -13.31 -8.83
N VAL A 105 -3.09 -12.93 -7.57
CA VAL A 105 -3.82 -13.46 -6.40
C VAL A 105 -5.31 -13.19 -6.53
N ASP A 106 -5.71 -11.95 -6.77
CA ASP A 106 -7.12 -11.55 -6.89
C ASP A 106 -7.83 -12.29 -8.01
N TRP A 107 -7.17 -12.43 -9.16
CA TRP A 107 -7.70 -13.19 -10.28
C TRP A 107 -7.92 -14.65 -9.93
N THR A 108 -6.92 -15.30 -9.30
CA THR A 108 -7.01 -16.71 -8.91
C THR A 108 -7.98 -16.95 -7.75
N ALA A 109 -8.17 -15.96 -6.87
CA ALA A 109 -9.10 -15.99 -5.76
C ALA A 109 -10.55 -15.69 -6.19
N GLY A 110 -10.76 -15.24 -7.43
CA GLY A 110 -12.09 -14.89 -7.94
C GLY A 110 -12.65 -13.60 -7.32
N MET A 111 -11.77 -12.66 -6.95
CA MET A 111 -12.20 -11.38 -6.39
C MET A 111 -13.00 -10.56 -7.41
N PRO A 112 -13.95 -9.71 -6.96
CA PRO A 112 -14.70 -8.84 -7.86
C PRO A 112 -13.80 -7.92 -8.68
N THR A 113 -14.15 -7.67 -9.95
CA THR A 113 -13.33 -6.86 -10.87
C THR A 113 -13.01 -5.46 -10.33
N TYR A 114 -13.96 -4.82 -9.63
CA TYR A 114 -13.75 -3.49 -9.05
C TYR A 114 -12.66 -3.50 -7.95
N TRP A 115 -12.57 -4.60 -7.20
CA TRP A 115 -11.56 -4.83 -6.18
C TRP A 115 -10.19 -5.04 -6.84
N THR A 116 -10.15 -5.98 -7.79
CA THR A 116 -8.92 -6.31 -8.52
C THR A 116 -8.33 -5.10 -9.24
N LEU A 117 -9.15 -4.24 -9.85
CA LEU A 117 -8.67 -3.03 -10.51
C LEU A 117 -8.16 -1.96 -9.53
N GLY A 118 -8.80 -1.85 -8.36
CA GLY A 118 -8.43 -0.87 -7.34
C GLY A 118 -7.16 -1.24 -6.57
N GLU A 119 -6.89 -2.53 -6.38
CA GLU A 119 -5.76 -3.01 -5.59
C GLU A 119 -4.49 -3.15 -6.43
N GLY A 120 -4.29 -4.28 -7.12
CA GLY A 120 -3.03 -4.60 -7.79
C GLY A 120 -2.58 -3.58 -8.87
N PRO A 121 -3.41 -3.26 -9.87
CA PRO A 121 -3.11 -2.26 -10.89
C PRO A 121 -2.94 -0.85 -10.31
N GLY A 122 -3.73 -0.48 -9.29
CA GLY A 122 -3.61 0.80 -8.60
C GLY A 122 -2.24 0.95 -7.92
N ILE A 123 -1.81 -0.08 -7.18
CA ILE A 123 -0.49 -0.13 -6.54
C ILE A 123 0.63 -0.06 -7.58
N LEU A 124 0.52 -0.83 -8.68
CA LEU A 124 1.51 -0.83 -9.76
C LEU A 124 1.62 0.53 -10.45
N ALA A 125 0.50 1.17 -10.77
CA ALA A 125 0.48 2.51 -11.35
C ALA A 125 1.11 3.55 -10.40
N GLY A 126 0.82 3.46 -9.10
CA GLY A 126 1.46 4.29 -8.07
C GLY A 126 2.97 4.11 -8.02
N ALA A 127 3.46 2.87 -8.12
CA ALA A 127 4.90 2.57 -8.16
C ALA A 127 5.57 3.16 -9.42
N VAL A 128 4.93 3.05 -10.59
CA VAL A 128 5.42 3.66 -11.85
C VAL A 128 5.50 5.18 -11.74
N LEU A 129 4.48 5.83 -11.18
CA LEU A 129 4.49 7.27 -10.93
C LEU A 129 5.65 7.67 -9.98
N CYS A 130 5.83 6.93 -8.88
CA CYS A 130 6.92 7.19 -7.95
C CYS A 130 8.30 6.99 -8.60
N LEU A 131 8.45 6.00 -9.49
CA LEU A 131 9.68 5.78 -10.26
C LEU A 131 9.98 6.97 -11.18
N ALA A 132 8.96 7.50 -11.86
CA ALA A 132 9.11 8.66 -12.73
C ALA A 132 9.55 9.91 -11.93
N LEU A 133 8.88 10.17 -10.79
CA LEU A 133 9.24 11.27 -9.88
C LEU A 133 10.65 11.10 -9.29
N TRP A 134 11.02 9.87 -8.95
CA TRP A 134 12.36 9.55 -8.46
C TRP A 134 13.44 9.88 -9.47
N ARG A 135 13.28 9.43 -10.73
CA ARG A 135 14.22 9.75 -11.82
C ARG A 135 14.30 11.25 -12.08
N ALA A 136 13.15 11.93 -12.14
CA ALA A 136 13.09 13.38 -12.36
C ALA A 136 13.72 14.19 -11.21
N SER A 137 13.68 13.69 -9.97
CA SER A 137 14.30 14.35 -8.82
C SER A 137 15.83 14.30 -8.80
N ARG A 138 16.42 13.40 -9.59
CA ARG A 138 17.88 13.18 -9.67
C ARG A 138 18.50 13.68 -10.98
N SER A 139 17.69 14.21 -11.89
CA SER A 139 18.12 14.84 -13.15
C SER A 139 18.39 16.33 -12.93
#